data_AF-A0AAW1BCB2-F1
#
_entry.id   AF-A0AAW1BCB2-F1
#
_cell.length_a   1.000
_cell.length_b   1.000
_cell.length_c   1.000
_cell.angle_alpha   90.00
_cell.angle_beta   90.00
_cell.angle_gamma   90.00
#
_symmetry.space_group_name_H-M   'P 1'
#
loop_
_entity.id
_entity.type
_entity.pdbx_description
1 polymer ?
#
loop_
_entity_poly.entity_id
_entity_poly.type
_entity_poly.pdbx_seq_one_letter_code
_entity_poly.pdbx_strand_id
1 'polypeptide(L)'
;MNPSIISNLPNPKTFEEVQFFNGNNYHKGIDWYMNFFPTPSNITADILFEKSANYFHSEDAPKRAASLIPKAKIITILINPSDRAYSWYQVRFLE
;
A
#
# COMPACT_ATOMS: atom_id res chain seq x y z
N MET A 1 18.70 5.17 -0.33
CA MET A 1 17.58 4.48 -1.00
C MET A 1 18.06 3.90 -2.31
N ASN A 2 17.52 2.78 -2.75
CA ASN A 2 17.83 2.24 -4.07
C ASN A 2 17.21 3.17 -5.14
N PRO A 3 17.99 3.75 -6.06
CA PRO A 3 17.50 4.72 -7.04
C PRO A 3 16.50 4.12 -8.04
N SER A 4 16.43 2.80 -8.17
CA SER A 4 15.52 2.09 -9.08
C SER A 4 14.19 1.70 -8.42
N ILE A 5 13.96 2.08 -7.16
CA ILE A 5 12.71 1.77 -6.44
C ILE A 5 12.08 3.09 -5.97
N ILE A 6 10.85 3.34 -6.45
CA ILE A 6 10.14 4.60 -6.26
C ILE A 6 8.82 4.33 -5.52
N SER A 7 8.56 5.07 -4.45
CA SER A 7 7.30 4.99 -3.70
C SER A 7 6.21 5.86 -4.33
N ASN A 8 4.96 5.63 -3.95
CA ASN A 8 3.85 6.52 -4.26
C ASN A 8 4.02 7.92 -3.63
N LEU A 9 3.32 8.89 -4.21
CA LEU A 9 3.08 10.22 -3.63
C LEU A 9 2.22 10.11 -2.37
N PRO A 10 2.44 10.97 -1.36
CA PRO A 10 1.70 10.91 -0.12
C PRO A 10 0.24 11.35 -0.29
N ASN A 11 -0.65 10.71 0.45
CA ASN A 11 -2.05 11.07 0.61
C ASN A 11 -2.22 12.01 1.83
N PRO A 12 -2.97 13.12 1.70
CA PRO A 12 -3.19 14.04 2.83
C PRO A 12 -3.86 13.42 4.06
N LYS A 13 -4.59 12.31 3.91
CA LYS A 13 -5.34 11.65 5.00
C LYS A 13 -4.64 10.43 5.56
N THR A 14 -3.94 9.69 4.71
CA THR A 14 -3.36 8.38 5.03
C THR A 14 -1.84 8.36 4.89
N PHE A 15 -1.22 9.54 4.74
CA PHE A 15 0.22 9.74 4.63
C PHE A 15 0.82 8.90 3.50
N GLU A 16 1.77 8.01 3.78
CA GLU A 16 2.38 7.16 2.76
C GLU A 16 1.43 6.08 2.21
N GLU A 17 0.34 5.76 2.92
CA GLU A 17 -0.57 4.68 2.52
C GLU A 17 -1.63 5.14 1.52
N VAL A 18 -1.80 4.43 0.41
CA VAL A 18 -2.84 4.74 -0.57
C VAL A 18 -4.21 4.21 -0.13
N GLN A 19 -4.22 3.04 0.55
CA GLN A 19 -5.42 2.36 1.03
C GLN A 19 -6.49 2.20 -0.07
N PHE A 20 -6.08 1.76 -1.27
CA PHE A 20 -6.96 1.62 -2.42
C PHE A 20 -7.78 0.32 -2.37
N PHE A 21 -7.13 -0.82 -2.15
CA PHE A 21 -7.78 -2.14 -2.29
C PHE A 21 -8.68 -2.55 -1.11
N ASN A 22 -8.53 -1.95 0.08
CA ASN A 22 -9.17 -2.41 1.32
C ASN A 22 -10.56 -1.81 1.62
N GLY A 23 -11.06 -0.83 0.85
CA GLY A 23 -12.31 -0.16 1.21
C GLY A 23 -12.83 0.80 0.15
N ASN A 24 -13.48 1.89 0.60
CA ASN A 24 -14.24 2.79 -0.26
C ASN A 24 -13.40 3.51 -1.32
N ASN A 25 -12.08 3.66 -1.12
CA ASN A 25 -11.20 4.25 -2.12
C ASN A 25 -11.18 3.45 -3.42
N TYR A 26 -11.45 2.15 -3.38
CA TYR A 26 -11.55 1.31 -4.58
C TYR A 26 -12.61 1.84 -5.57
N HIS A 27 -13.71 2.38 -5.05
CA HIS A 27 -14.81 2.91 -5.87
C HIS A 27 -14.49 4.26 -6.52
N LYS A 28 -13.37 4.90 -6.17
CA LYS A 28 -12.90 6.13 -6.84
C LYS A 28 -12.27 5.85 -8.22
N GLY A 29 -12.11 4.58 -8.57
CA GLY A 29 -11.62 4.15 -9.87
C GLY A 29 -10.09 4.07 -9.97
N ILE A 30 -9.64 3.49 -11.08
CA ILE A 30 -8.21 3.23 -11.34
C ILE A 30 -7.46 4.54 -11.54
N ASP A 31 -8.06 5.54 -12.18
CA ASP A 31 -7.41 6.84 -12.39
C ASP A 31 -7.06 7.51 -11.06
N TRP A 32 -7.92 7.38 -10.05
CA TRP A 32 -7.62 7.87 -8.71
C TRP A 32 -6.40 7.17 -8.11
N TYR A 33 -6.26 5.86 -8.31
CA TYR A 33 -5.09 5.10 -7.86
C TYR A 33 -3.81 5.49 -8.61
N MET A 34 -3.90 5.65 -9.93
CA MET A 34 -2.76 5.99 -10.79
C MET A 34 -2.19 7.38 -10.49
N ASN A 35 -3.01 8.33 -10.02
CA ASN A 35 -2.56 9.67 -9.62
C ASN A 35 -1.57 9.67 -8.44
N PHE A 36 -1.43 8.56 -7.72
CA PHE A 36 -0.43 8.42 -6.66
C PHE A 36 0.95 8.01 -7.19
N PHE A 37 1.07 7.63 -8.46
CA PHE A 37 2.34 7.19 -9.04
C PHE A 37 2.88 8.24 -10.01
N PRO A 38 4.18 8.56 -9.95
CA PRO A 38 4.79 9.40 -10.96
C PRO A 38 4.72 8.73 -12.32
N THR A 39 4.64 9.53 -13.38
CA THR A 39 4.82 9.04 -14.75
C THR A 39 6.20 8.39 -14.85
N PRO A 40 6.30 7.11 -15.25
CA PRO A 40 7.58 6.44 -15.34
C PRO A 40 8.50 7.22 -16.29
N SER A 41 9.72 7.46 -15.86
CA SER A 41 10.75 8.00 -16.74
C SER A 41 11.03 6.98 -17.85
N ASN A 42 11.52 7.39 -19.02
CA ASN A 42 11.87 6.49 -20.13
C ASN A 42 12.95 5.43 -19.78
N ILE A 43 13.38 5.37 -18.52
CA ILE A 43 14.34 4.42 -17.99
C ILE A 43 13.61 3.13 -17.63
N THR A 44 14.00 2.05 -18.30
CA THR A 44 13.42 0.70 -18.25
C THR A 44 13.55 -0.03 -16.90
N ALA A 45 13.94 0.65 -15.81
CA ALA A 45 14.35 0.03 -14.55
C ALA A 45 13.59 0.52 -13.30
N ASP A 46 12.63 1.44 -13.41
CA ASP A 46 11.95 2.00 -12.25
C ASP A 46 10.84 1.05 -11.73
N ILE A 47 11.06 0.46 -10.55
CA ILE A 47 10.05 -0.34 -9.84
C ILE A 47 9.24 0.60 -8.95
N LEU A 48 7.94 0.71 -9.23
CA LEU A 48 7.00 1.44 -8.41
C LEU A 48 6.37 0.54 -7.35
N PHE A 49 6.19 1.05 -6.14
CA PHE A 49 5.49 0.34 -5.08
C PHE A 49 4.61 1.27 -4.24
N GLU A 50 3.61 0.68 -3.59
CA GLU A 50 2.89 1.29 -2.48
C GLU A 50 2.95 0.39 -1.25
N LYS A 51 2.69 0.96 -0.06
CA LYS A 51 2.55 0.21 1.19
C LYS A 51 1.26 0.64 1.87
N SER A 52 0.38 -0.32 2.13
CA SER A 52 -0.83 -0.11 2.92
C SER A 52 -1.02 -1.28 3.89
N ALA A 53 -0.79 -1.06 5.19
CA ALA A 53 -0.83 -2.12 6.20
C ALA A 53 -2.22 -2.78 6.33
N ASN A 54 -3.26 -2.02 6.00
CA ASN A 54 -4.64 -2.49 6.07
C ASN A 54 -5.02 -3.50 4.97
N TYR A 55 -4.14 -3.76 3.99
CA TYR A 55 -4.41 -4.80 2.97
C TYR A 55 -4.34 -6.21 3.56
N PHE A 56 -3.47 -6.44 4.54
CA PHE A 56 -3.20 -7.80 5.03
C PHE A 56 -4.42 -8.47 5.68
N HIS A 57 -5.25 -7.70 6.39
CA HIS A 57 -6.45 -8.22 7.05
C HIS A 57 -7.74 -7.96 6.27
N SER A 58 -7.67 -7.36 5.07
CA SER A 58 -8.84 -7.08 4.25
C SER A 58 -9.22 -8.32 3.43
N GLU A 59 -10.48 -8.74 3.49
CA GLU A 59 -10.99 -9.88 2.71
C GLU A 59 -11.10 -9.57 1.21
N ASP A 60 -11.35 -8.31 0.86
CA ASP A 60 -11.55 -7.86 -0.52
C ASP A 60 -10.23 -7.57 -1.25
N ALA A 61 -9.22 -7.08 -0.50
CA ALA A 61 -7.98 -6.58 -1.10
C ALA A 61 -7.26 -7.62 -1.99
N PRO A 62 -7.13 -8.90 -1.60
CA PRO A 62 -6.48 -9.91 -2.43
C PRO A 62 -7.16 -10.09 -3.79
N LYS A 63 -8.50 -10.16 -3.81
CA LYS A 63 -9.28 -10.36 -5.05
C LYS A 63 -9.17 -9.17 -5.98
N ARG A 64 -9.26 -7.95 -5.42
CA ARG A 64 -9.16 -6.70 -6.18
C ARG A 64 -7.77 -6.49 -6.75
N ALA A 65 -6.73 -6.72 -5.94
CA ALA A 65 -5.34 -6.61 -6.37
C ALA A 65 -4.99 -7.65 -7.45
N ALA A 66 -5.40 -8.91 -7.28
CA ALA A 66 -5.20 -9.95 -8.28
C ALA A 66 -5.90 -9.63 -9.62
N SER A 67 -7.07 -8.99 -9.57
CA SER A 67 -7.81 -8.58 -10.77
C SER A 67 -7.14 -7.42 -11.51
N LEU A 68 -6.60 -6.43 -10.78
CA LEU A 68 -6.03 -5.22 -11.37
C LEU A 68 -4.56 -5.38 -11.78
N ILE A 69 -3.75 -6.00 -10.93
CA ILE A 69 -2.30 -6.12 -11.07
C ILE A 69 -1.83 -7.56 -10.76
N PRO A 70 -2.23 -8.56 -11.59
CA PRO A 70 -1.99 -9.98 -11.30
C PRO A 70 -0.51 -10.38 -11.18
N LYS A 71 0.40 -9.56 -11.72
CA LYS A 71 1.85 -9.80 -11.69
C LYS A 71 2.58 -9.04 -10.58
N ALA A 72 1.85 -8.28 -9.74
CA ALA A 72 2.46 -7.54 -8.64
C ALA A 72 3.17 -8.47 -7.66
N LYS A 73 4.26 -8.00 -7.08
CA LYS A 73 4.96 -8.69 -6.01
C LYS A 73 4.37 -8.24 -4.67
N ILE A 74 4.04 -9.21 -3.82
CA ILE A 74 3.45 -8.96 -2.51
C ILE A 74 4.54 -9.15 -1.45
N ILE A 75 4.72 -8.14 -0.60
CA ILE A 75 5.64 -8.19 0.55
C ILE A 75 4.79 -8.04 1.81
N THR A 76 5.00 -8.95 2.77
CA THR A 76 4.43 -8.85 4.12
C THR A 76 5.56 -8.94 5.14
N ILE A 77 5.46 -8.16 6.22
CA ILE A 77 6.44 -8.14 7.30
C ILE A 77 5.74 -8.67 8.55
N LEU A 78 6.24 -9.78 9.08
CA LEU A 78 5.69 -10.44 10.26
C LEU A 78 6.68 -10.33 11.41
N ILE A 79 6.14 -10.05 12.60
CA ILE A 79 6.85 -10.05 13.88
C ILE A 79 6.08 -10.96 14.86
N ASN A 80 6.60 -11.14 16.07
CA ASN A 80 5.90 -11.88 17.11
C ASN A 80 4.47 -11.30 17.32
N PRO A 81 3.42 -12.12 17.29
CA PRO A 81 2.03 -11.63 17.40
C PRO A 81 1.77 -10.89 18.72
N SER A 82 2.40 -11.29 19.82
CA SER A 82 2.29 -10.59 21.11
C SER A 82 2.87 -9.17 21.02
N ASP A 83 4.05 -9.02 20.42
CA ASP A 83 4.71 -7.72 20.25
C ASP A 83 3.92 -6.82 19.30
N ARG A 84 3.39 -7.38 18.20
CA ARG A 84 2.50 -6.66 17.27
C ARG A 84 1.24 -6.17 17.97
N ALA A 85 0.61 -7.01 18.79
CA ALA A 85 -0.60 -6.65 19.53
C ALA A 85 -0.32 -5.53 20.54
N TYR A 86 0.80 -5.63 21.26
CA TYR A 86 1.24 -4.61 22.20
C TYR A 86 1.54 -3.27 21.51
N SER A 87 2.33 -3.28 20.43
CA SER A 87 2.63 -2.08 19.63
C SER A 87 1.37 -1.40 19.11
N TRP A 88 0.40 -2.17 18.62
CA TRP A 88 -0.88 -1.62 18.16
C TRP A 88 -1.70 -1.00 19.30
N TYR A 89 -1.69 -1.61 20.49
CA TYR A 89 -2.33 -1.04 21.67
C TYR A 89 -1.69 0.28 22.08
N GLN A 90 -0.36 0.37 22.10
CA GLN A 90 0.35 1.60 22.44
C GLN A 90 -0.04 2.76 21.50
N VAL A 91 0.07 2.55 20.18
CA VAL A 91 -0.25 3.57 19.18
C VAL A 91 -1.73 4.00 19.23
N ARG A 92 -2.64 3.10 19.61
CA ARG A 92 -4.09 3.41 19.57
C ARG A 92 -4.62 4.06 20.85
N PHE A 93 -4.00 3.81 21.99
CA PHE A 93 -4.56 4.18 23.29
C PHE A 93 -3.63 5.00 24.18
N LEU A 94 -2.33 5.06 23.88
CA LEU A 94 -1.35 5.77 24.70
C LEU A 94 -0.75 7.01 24.01
N GLU A 95 -0.99 7.18 22.71
CA GLU A 95 -0.65 8.37 21.91
C GLU A 95 -1.93 9.02 21.37
#